data_AF-A0A7G9LET1-F1
#
_entry.id   AF-A0A7G9LET1-F1
#
_cell.length_a   1.000
_cell.length_b   1.000
_cell.length_c   1.000
_cell.angle_alpha   90.00
_cell.angle_beta   90.00
_cell.angle_gamma   90.00
#
_symmetry.space_group_name_H-M   'P 1'
#
loop_
_entity.id
_entity.type
_entity.pdbx_description
1 polymer ?
#
loop_
_entity_poly.entity_id
_entity_poly.type
_entity_poly.pdbx_seq_one_letter_code
_entity_poly.pdbx_strand_id
1 'polypeptide(L)'
;MLYFLLIQNSFGSNQKLAILGLIFVTTYLIPLFVLILFKKLKLIKSFKAESISERKIPIIVMIVLFYLLGNTLQGIPNLRDLGLLFYATSLGLVFIYLFFAFKIKASIHLLSIGISIGFFMVLGIIYSQSFLIVIVIAFILSGLLGSARLHLKAHKPKEVYLGFLFGFISPFILYYIL
;
A
#
# COMPACT_ATOMS: atom_id res chain seq x y z
N MET A 1 -6.63 5.48 10.26
CA MET A 1 -6.78 6.38 11.43
C MET A 1 -6.43 7.82 11.07
N LEU A 2 -5.19 8.12 10.64
CA LEU A 2 -4.75 9.49 10.29
C LEU A 2 -5.71 10.24 9.34
N TYR A 3 -6.19 9.58 8.28
CA TYR A 3 -7.20 10.14 7.38
C TYR A 3 -8.42 10.73 8.12
N PHE A 4 -9.05 9.95 9.01
CA PHE A 4 -10.24 10.39 9.75
C PHE A 4 -9.97 11.47 10.80
N LEU A 5 -8.71 11.64 11.22
CA LEU A 5 -8.29 12.69 12.14
C LEU A 5 -8.00 14.01 11.42
N LEU A 6 -7.48 13.92 10.19
CA LEU A 6 -6.95 15.07 9.45
C LEU A 6 -7.94 15.62 8.41
N ILE A 7 -8.84 14.77 7.90
CA ILE A 7 -9.87 15.16 6.94
C ILE A 7 -11.20 15.27 7.67
N GLN A 8 -11.87 16.42 7.52
CA GLN A 8 -13.21 16.62 8.05
C GLN A 8 -14.18 15.67 7.36
N ASN A 9 -14.98 14.96 8.16
CA ASN A 9 -15.93 13.98 7.67
C ASN A 9 -17.13 13.90 8.61
N SER A 10 -18.29 13.55 8.06
CA SER A 10 -19.56 13.45 8.79
C SER A 10 -19.81 12.09 9.45
N PHE A 11 -18.82 11.18 9.43
CA PHE A 11 -18.99 9.84 9.95
C PHE A 11 -19.01 9.82 11.49
N GLY A 12 -20.01 9.15 12.05
CA GLY A 12 -20.06 8.84 13.47
C GLY A 12 -18.95 7.86 13.88
N SER A 13 -18.62 7.80 15.18
CA SER A 13 -17.55 6.93 15.69
C SER A 13 -17.73 5.46 15.32
N ASN A 14 -18.96 4.94 15.36
CA ASN A 14 -19.25 3.56 14.98
C ASN A 14 -19.03 3.29 13.49
N GLN A 15 -19.33 4.27 12.62
CA GLN A 15 -19.08 4.16 11.18
C GLN A 15 -17.57 4.17 10.89
N LYS A 16 -16.82 5.08 11.53
CA LYS A 16 -15.35 5.11 11.45
C LYS A 16 -14.74 3.77 11.88
N LEU A 17 -15.22 3.20 12.98
CA LEU A 17 -14.79 1.88 13.46
C LEU A 17 -15.14 0.77 12.47
N ALA A 18 -16.34 0.78 11.89
CA ALA A 18 -16.74 -0.21 10.89
C ALA A 18 -15.86 -0.13 9.63
N ILE A 19 -15.57 1.07 9.13
CA ILE A 19 -14.68 1.26 7.97
C ILE A 19 -13.25 0.82 8.29
N LEU A 20 -12.72 1.19 9.46
CA LEU A 20 -11.40 0.73 9.90
C LEU A 20 -11.36 -0.79 10.08
N GLY A 21 -12.44 -1.39 10.58
CA GLY A 21 -12.60 -2.83 10.71
C GLY A 21 -12.58 -3.53 9.35
N LEU A 22 -13.34 -3.03 8.37
CA LEU A 22 -13.33 -3.52 6.99
C LEU A 22 -11.91 -3.47 6.41
N ILE A 23 -11.25 -2.31 6.50
CA ILE A 23 -9.88 -2.13 6.04
C ILE A 23 -8.96 -3.15 6.73
N PHE A 24 -9.01 -3.26 8.06
CA PHE A 24 -8.14 -4.15 8.82
C PHE A 24 -8.33 -5.63 8.42
N VAL A 25 -9.58 -6.07 8.31
CA VAL A 25 -9.90 -7.45 7.87
C VAL A 25 -9.31 -7.70 6.49
N THR A 26 -9.55 -6.81 5.54
CA THR A 26 -9.11 -6.99 4.15
C THR A 26 -7.61 -6.83 3.96
N THR A 27 -6.94 -5.96 4.72
CA THR A 27 -5.50 -5.70 4.56
C THR A 27 -4.61 -6.60 5.41
N TYR A 28 -5.16 -7.21 6.47
CA TYR A 28 -4.38 -8.01 7.41
C TYR A 28 -4.91 -9.42 7.58
N LEU A 29 -6.16 -9.59 8.01
CA LEU A 29 -6.70 -10.92 8.34
C LEU A 29 -6.85 -11.82 7.11
N ILE A 30 -7.44 -11.31 6.01
CA ILE A 30 -7.61 -12.09 4.78
C ILE A 30 -6.25 -12.48 4.19
N PRO A 31 -5.27 -11.57 3.96
CA PRO A 31 -3.96 -11.95 3.46
C PRO A 31 -3.22 -12.94 4.36
N LEU A 32 -3.31 -12.79 5.68
CA LEU A 32 -2.71 -13.73 6.63
C LEU A 32 -3.32 -15.13 6.49
N PHE A 33 -4.65 -15.22 6.43
CA PHE A 33 -5.33 -16.49 6.22
C PHE A 33 -4.95 -17.14 4.88
N VAL A 34 -4.87 -16.35 3.81
CA VAL A 34 -4.42 -16.80 2.48
C VAL A 34 -2.99 -17.35 2.54
N LEU A 35 -2.07 -16.68 3.23
CA LEU A 35 -0.70 -17.19 3.39
C LEU A 35 -0.66 -18.52 4.15
N ILE A 36 -1.47 -18.67 5.20
CA ILE A 36 -1.60 -19.93 5.95
C ILE A 36 -2.11 -21.04 5.04
N LEU A 37 -3.13 -20.77 4.23
CA LEU A 37 -3.67 -21.71 3.27
C LEU A 37 -2.63 -22.11 2.22
N PHE A 38 -1.92 -21.15 1.62
CA PHE A 38 -0.88 -21.43 0.63
C PHE A 38 0.26 -22.27 1.19
N LYS A 39 0.64 -22.06 2.45
CA LYS A 39 1.63 -22.90 3.11
C LYS A 39 1.12 -24.33 3.32
N LYS A 40 -0.13 -24.50 3.77
CA LYS A 40 -0.75 -25.82 3.92
C LYS A 40 -0.86 -26.57 2.59
N LEU A 41 -1.16 -25.86 1.51
CA LEU A 41 -1.23 -26.40 0.14
C LEU A 41 0.15 -26.56 -0.53
N LYS A 42 1.25 -26.28 0.19
CA LYS A 42 2.64 -26.36 -0.33
C LYS A 42 2.92 -25.45 -1.54
N LEU A 43 2.13 -24.39 -1.73
CA LEU A 43 2.34 -23.36 -2.76
C LEU A 43 3.46 -22.38 -2.39
N ILE A 44 3.72 -22.20 -1.09
CA ILE A 44 4.87 -21.47 -0.54
C ILE A 44 5.59 -22.33 0.49
N LYS A 45 6.92 -22.24 0.57
CA LYS A 45 7.70 -22.99 1.57
C LYS A 45 7.80 -22.25 2.89
N SER A 46 7.83 -20.91 2.84
CA SER A 46 7.96 -20.06 4.02
C SER A 46 6.97 -18.89 3.99
N PHE A 47 6.58 -18.41 5.19
CA PHE A 47 5.80 -17.17 5.31
C PHE A 47 6.61 -15.91 4.95
N LYS A 48 7.95 -16.03 4.91
CA LYS A 48 8.83 -14.92 4.53
C LYS A 48 8.88 -14.68 3.02
N ALA A 49 8.40 -15.63 2.21
CA ALA A 49 8.38 -15.58 0.74
C ALA A 49 9.71 -15.05 0.18
N GLU A 50 10.80 -15.79 0.40
CA GLU A 50 12.17 -15.31 0.16
C GLU A 50 12.51 -15.20 -1.33
N SER A 51 11.82 -15.99 -2.16
CA SER A 51 11.98 -16.03 -3.61
C SER A 51 10.88 -15.26 -4.35
N ILE A 52 11.18 -14.82 -5.58
CA ILE A 52 10.20 -14.17 -6.44
C ILE A 52 9.01 -15.09 -6.73
N SER A 53 9.28 -16.39 -6.97
CA SER A 53 8.23 -17.37 -7.26
C SER A 53 7.23 -17.49 -6.10
N GLU A 54 7.71 -17.49 -4.86
CA GLU A 54 6.84 -17.51 -3.67
C GLU A 54 6.07 -16.20 -3.47
N ARG A 55 6.58 -15.06 -3.95
CA ARG A 55 5.92 -13.74 -3.82
C ARG A 55 4.82 -13.51 -4.86
N LYS A 56 4.87 -14.17 -6.02
CA LYS A 56 3.92 -13.95 -7.13
C LYS A 56 2.47 -14.15 -6.69
N ILE A 57 2.16 -15.31 -6.10
CA ILE A 57 0.78 -15.66 -5.74
C ILE A 57 0.25 -14.73 -4.63
N PRO A 58 0.95 -14.52 -3.50
CA PRO A 58 0.51 -13.56 -2.49
C PRO A 58 0.25 -12.14 -3.04
N ILE A 59 1.12 -11.64 -3.92
CA ILE A 59 0.98 -10.29 -4.48
C ILE A 59 -0.21 -10.19 -5.43
N ILE A 60 -0.47 -11.20 -6.27
CA ILE A 60 -1.68 -11.20 -7.12
C ILE A 60 -2.94 -11.13 -6.26
N VAL A 61 -2.99 -11.91 -5.17
CA VAL A 61 -4.13 -11.87 -4.25
C VAL A 61 -4.27 -10.48 -3.63
N MET A 62 -3.16 -9.87 -3.17
CA MET A 62 -3.20 -8.51 -2.61
C MET A 62 -3.64 -7.45 -3.65
N ILE A 63 -3.21 -7.55 -4.91
CA ILE A 63 -3.65 -6.67 -5.99
C ILE A 63 -5.17 -6.71 -6.13
N VAL A 64 -5.74 -7.91 -6.21
CA VAL A 64 -7.19 -8.12 -6.36
C VAL A 64 -7.93 -7.63 -5.13
N LEU A 65 -7.49 -8.00 -3.92
CA LEU A 65 -8.13 -7.59 -2.67
C LEU A 65 -8.15 -6.07 -2.52
N PHE A 66 -7.03 -5.38 -2.81
CA PHE A 66 -6.96 -3.93 -2.71
C PHE A 66 -7.75 -3.22 -3.80
N TYR A 67 -7.81 -3.78 -5.01
CA TYR A 67 -8.69 -3.26 -6.05
C TYR A 67 -10.17 -3.36 -5.64
N LEU A 68 -10.62 -4.50 -5.13
CA LEU A 68 -11.99 -4.70 -4.65
C LEU A 68 -12.33 -3.83 -3.44
N LEU A 69 -11.38 -3.61 -2.54
CA LEU A 69 -11.52 -2.68 -1.44
C LEU A 69 -11.64 -1.23 -1.95
N GLY A 70 -10.83 -0.86 -2.95
CA GLY A 70 -10.93 0.42 -3.66
C GLY A 70 -12.33 0.64 -4.25
N ASN A 71 -12.85 -0.34 -5.00
CA ASN A 71 -14.21 -0.29 -5.56
C ASN A 71 -15.28 -0.11 -4.48
N THR A 72 -15.20 -0.90 -3.41
CA THR A 72 -16.15 -0.84 -2.28
C THR A 72 -16.16 0.55 -1.65
N LEU A 73 -14.98 1.12 -1.37
CA LEU A 73 -14.88 2.42 -0.71
C LEU A 73 -15.22 3.58 -1.66
N GLN A 74 -14.88 3.49 -2.95
CA GLN A 74 -15.25 4.49 -3.94
C GLN A 74 -16.78 4.62 -4.10
N GLY A 75 -17.50 3.50 -3.98
CA GLY A 75 -18.97 3.50 -4.06
C GLY A 75 -19.67 4.11 -2.85
N ILE A 76 -18.96 4.38 -1.75
CA ILE A 76 -19.51 4.98 -0.54
C ILE A 76 -19.24 6.51 -0.57
N PRO A 77 -20.28 7.36 -0.47
CA PRO A 77 -20.11 8.81 -0.40
C PRO A 77 -19.11 9.21 0.70
N ASN A 78 -18.26 10.20 0.42
CA ASN A 78 -17.22 10.71 1.32
C ASN A 78 -16.08 9.72 1.66
N LEU A 79 -15.97 8.56 0.98
CA LEU A 79 -14.84 7.63 1.10
C LEU A 79 -14.03 7.46 -0.20
N ARG A 80 -14.30 8.27 -1.23
CA ARG A 80 -13.61 8.23 -2.52
C ARG A 80 -12.09 8.32 -2.38
N ASP A 81 -11.59 9.13 -1.43
CA ASP A 81 -10.17 9.27 -1.13
C ASP A 81 -9.54 7.96 -0.67
N LEU A 82 -10.22 7.24 0.23
CA LEU A 82 -9.75 5.92 0.65
C LEU A 82 -9.82 4.93 -0.51
N GLY A 83 -10.83 5.04 -1.37
CA GLY A 83 -10.87 4.32 -2.64
C GLY A 83 -9.61 4.56 -3.49
N LEU A 84 -9.23 5.83 -3.68
CA LEU A 84 -8.01 6.23 -4.39
C LEU A 84 -6.74 5.65 -3.74
N LEU A 85 -6.64 5.65 -2.41
CA LEU A 85 -5.52 5.03 -1.69
C LEU A 85 -5.36 3.55 -2.02
N PHE A 86 -6.46 2.78 -2.03
CA PHE A 86 -6.39 1.35 -2.31
C PHE A 86 -6.20 1.03 -3.80
N TYR A 87 -6.71 1.86 -4.71
CA TYR A 87 -6.35 1.76 -6.12
C TYR A 87 -4.87 2.06 -6.37
N ALA A 88 -4.34 3.12 -5.75
CA ALA A 88 -2.92 3.44 -5.81
C ALA A 88 -2.06 2.31 -5.25
N THR A 89 -2.50 1.67 -4.16
CA THR A 89 -1.83 0.50 -3.60
C THR A 89 -1.87 -0.70 -4.55
N SER A 90 -3.02 -0.96 -5.16
CA SER A 90 -3.17 -2.02 -6.16
C SER A 90 -2.25 -1.77 -7.37
N LEU A 91 -2.23 -0.56 -7.93
CA LEU A 91 -1.33 -0.17 -9.02
C LEU A 91 0.15 -0.30 -8.62
N GLY A 92 0.51 0.15 -7.42
CA GLY A 92 1.87 0.01 -6.90
C GLY A 92 2.31 -1.46 -6.84
N LEU A 93 1.43 -2.35 -6.40
CA LEU A 93 1.69 -3.79 -6.39
C LEU A 93 1.75 -4.39 -7.80
N VAL A 94 0.98 -3.88 -8.76
CA VAL A 94 1.13 -4.24 -10.18
C VAL A 94 2.54 -3.89 -10.68
N PHE A 95 3.07 -2.71 -10.36
CA PHE A 95 4.47 -2.37 -10.69
C PHE A 95 5.49 -3.33 -10.06
N ILE A 96 5.31 -3.69 -8.78
CA ILE A 96 6.16 -4.70 -8.13
C ILE A 96 6.09 -6.05 -8.87
N TYR A 97 4.89 -6.47 -9.25
CA TYR A 97 4.70 -7.73 -9.98
C TYR A 97 5.40 -7.69 -11.34
N LEU A 98 5.32 -6.57 -12.07
CA LEU A 98 6.03 -6.39 -13.34
C LEU A 98 7.56 -6.46 -13.16
N PHE A 99 8.10 -5.93 -12.06
CA PHE A 99 9.54 -6.03 -11.76
C PHE A 99 10.04 -7.46 -11.58
N PHE A 100 9.17 -8.41 -11.25
CA PHE A 100 9.55 -9.82 -11.20
C PHE A 100 9.97 -10.40 -12.54
N ALA A 101 9.44 -9.89 -13.66
CA ALA A 101 9.89 -10.28 -15.00
C ALA A 101 11.37 -9.93 -15.23
N PHE A 102 11.84 -8.85 -14.61
CA PHE A 102 13.22 -8.38 -14.67
C PHE A 102 14.10 -8.94 -13.53
N LYS A 103 13.61 -9.91 -12.76
CA LYS A 103 14.28 -10.49 -11.58
C LYS A 103 14.63 -9.46 -10.49
N ILE A 104 13.90 -8.35 -10.42
CA ILE A 104 14.08 -7.29 -9.41
C ILE A 104 13.08 -7.53 -8.27
N LYS A 105 13.57 -7.66 -7.03
CA LYS A 105 12.73 -7.81 -5.83
C LYS A 105 12.52 -6.45 -5.17
N ALA A 106 11.85 -5.54 -5.86
CA ALA A 106 11.56 -4.20 -5.33
C ALA A 106 10.88 -4.25 -3.95
N SER A 107 11.21 -3.30 -3.07
CA SER A 107 10.76 -3.35 -1.68
C SER A 107 9.32 -2.88 -1.52
N ILE A 108 8.43 -3.81 -1.18
CA ILE A 108 7.01 -3.51 -0.91
C ILE A 108 6.86 -2.58 0.31
N HIS A 109 7.77 -2.66 1.28
CA HIS A 109 7.74 -1.80 2.46
C HIS A 109 7.98 -0.32 2.09
N LEU A 110 8.93 -0.07 1.18
CA LEU A 110 9.18 1.29 0.68
C LEU A 110 8.09 1.74 -0.28
N LEU A 111 7.52 0.82 -1.06
CA LEU A 111 6.33 1.08 -1.86
C LEU A 111 5.19 1.62 -0.99
N SER A 112 4.88 0.96 0.14
CA SER A 112 3.80 1.38 1.04
C SER A 112 4.03 2.78 1.64
N ILE A 113 5.26 3.12 2.04
CA ILE A 113 5.55 4.48 2.53
C ILE A 113 5.49 5.50 1.39
N GLY A 114 6.00 5.16 0.20
CA GLY A 114 5.88 5.99 -1.00
C GLY A 114 4.41 6.31 -1.32
N ILE A 115 3.55 5.29 -1.35
CA ILE A 115 2.09 5.45 -1.56
C ILE A 115 1.50 6.38 -0.51
N SER A 116 1.85 6.20 0.75
CA SER A 116 1.32 7.03 1.84
C SER A 116 1.71 8.50 1.66
N ILE A 117 2.96 8.79 1.29
CA ILE A 117 3.43 10.15 1.02
C ILE A 117 2.69 10.75 -0.18
N GLY A 118 2.66 10.04 -1.31
CA GLY A 118 1.98 10.51 -2.52
C GLY A 118 0.49 10.73 -2.29
N PHE A 119 -0.16 9.88 -1.50
CA PHE A 119 -1.56 10.01 -1.12
C PHE A 119 -1.82 11.29 -0.34
N PHE A 120 -1.05 11.58 0.71
CA PHE A 120 -1.22 12.83 1.47
C PHE A 120 -0.88 14.08 0.65
N MET A 121 0.04 14.00 -0.31
CA MET A 121 0.27 15.10 -1.27
C MET A 121 -0.95 15.33 -2.17
N VAL A 122 -1.53 14.25 -2.72
CA VAL A 122 -2.77 14.33 -3.52
C VAL A 122 -3.93 14.89 -2.70
N LEU A 123 -4.11 14.46 -1.45
CA LEU A 123 -5.11 15.06 -0.57
C LEU A 123 -4.86 16.55 -0.35
N GLY A 124 -3.60 16.97 -0.25
CA GLY A 124 -3.26 18.38 -0.11
C GLY A 124 -3.68 19.22 -1.32
N ILE A 125 -3.61 18.63 -2.51
CA ILE A 125 -4.13 19.25 -3.75
C ILE A 125 -5.66 19.30 -3.71
N ILE A 126 -6.33 18.18 -3.41
CA ILE A 126 -7.80 18.07 -3.40
C ILE A 126 -8.44 19.05 -2.42
N TYR A 127 -7.92 19.13 -1.19
CA TYR A 127 -8.51 19.93 -0.11
C TYR A 127 -7.87 21.31 0.05
N SER A 128 -6.88 21.66 -0.79
CA SER A 128 -6.10 22.89 -0.64
C SER A 128 -5.55 23.08 0.79
N GLN A 129 -5.14 21.97 1.43
CA GLN A 129 -4.68 21.92 2.81
C GLN A 129 -3.26 21.34 2.89
N SER A 130 -2.45 21.86 3.81
CA SER A 130 -1.11 21.33 4.04
C SER A 130 -1.12 20.11 4.97
N PHE A 131 -0.54 18.99 4.50
CA PHE A 131 -0.20 17.81 5.31
C PHE A 131 1.32 17.69 5.54
N LEU A 132 2.04 18.81 5.51
CA LEU A 132 3.50 18.87 5.55
C LEU A 132 4.11 18.01 6.66
N ILE A 133 3.58 18.11 7.89
CA ILE A 133 4.11 17.37 9.05
C ILE A 133 4.05 15.86 8.81
N VAL A 134 2.92 15.35 8.30
CA VAL A 134 2.75 13.92 8.00
C VAL A 134 3.72 13.49 6.89
N ILE A 135 3.86 14.31 5.86
CA ILE A 135 4.75 14.06 4.71
C ILE A 135 6.21 14.02 5.17
N VAL A 136 6.68 15.00 5.94
CA VAL A 136 8.06 15.07 6.44
C VAL A 136 8.38 13.88 7.34
N ILE A 137 7.49 13.56 8.28
CA ILE A 137 7.67 12.38 9.14
C ILE A 137 7.75 11.10 8.29
N ALA A 138 6.86 10.95 7.31
CA ALA A 138 6.86 9.78 6.43
C ALA A 138 8.14 9.68 5.58
N PHE A 139 8.71 10.80 5.11
CA PHE A 139 10.01 10.83 4.40
C PHE A 139 11.17 10.43 5.32
N ILE A 140 11.21 10.92 6.56
CA ILE A 140 12.24 10.52 7.52
C ILE A 140 12.14 9.01 7.80
N LEU A 141 10.92 8.51 8.03
CA LEU A 141 10.67 7.09 8.24
C LEU A 141 11.02 6.24 7.01
N SER A 142 10.83 6.76 5.79
CA SER A 142 11.21 6.06 4.56
C SER A 142 12.74 5.91 4.46
N GLY A 143 13.50 6.95 4.82
CA GLY A 143 14.97 6.92 4.86
C GLY A 143 15.49 5.92 5.89
N LEU A 144 14.95 5.94 7.12
CA LEU A 144 15.30 4.99 8.17
C LEU A 144 14.98 3.55 7.75
N LEU A 145 13.79 3.32 7.19
CA LEU A 145 13.38 2.00 6.72
C LEU A 145 14.24 1.51 5.55
N GLY A 146 14.54 2.38 4.59
CA GLY A 146 15.45 2.09 3.48
C GLY A 146 16.84 1.68 3.97
N SER A 147 17.41 2.45 4.89
CA SER A 147 18.70 2.15 5.53
C SER A 147 18.68 0.78 6.22
N ALA A 148 17.66 0.49 7.02
CA ALA A 148 17.52 -0.80 7.69
C ALA A 148 17.46 -1.98 6.70
N ARG A 149 16.76 -1.83 5.57
CA ARG A 149 16.65 -2.89 4.54
C ARG A 149 17.98 -3.16 3.84
N LEU A 150 18.78 -2.12 3.62
CA LEU A 150 20.12 -2.25 3.05
C LEU A 150 21.10 -2.86 4.05
N HIS A 151 21.06 -2.40 5.31
CA HIS A 151 21.91 -2.92 6.39
C HIS A 151 21.68 -4.42 6.63
N LEU A 152 20.41 -4.85 6.63
CA LEU A 152 20.04 -6.27 6.74
C LEU A 152 20.31 -7.09 5.46
N LYS A 153 20.87 -6.48 4.41
CA LYS A 153 21.11 -7.09 3.09
C LYS A 153 19.85 -7.74 2.49
N ALA A 154 18.67 -7.26 2.88
CA ALA A 154 17.39 -7.78 2.42
C ALA A 154 17.06 -7.32 0.99
N HIS A 155 17.62 -6.17 0.59
CA HIS A 155 17.43 -5.56 -0.72
C HIS A 155 18.71 -4.88 -1.22
N LYS A 156 18.79 -4.65 -2.53
CA LYS A 156 19.80 -3.77 -3.14
C LYS A 156 19.31 -2.31 -3.18
N PRO A 157 20.20 -1.31 -3.27
CA PRO A 157 19.81 0.10 -3.40
C PRO A 157 18.75 0.35 -4.48
N LYS A 158 18.94 -0.21 -5.68
CA LYS A 158 17.97 -0.12 -6.78
C LYS A 158 16.57 -0.63 -6.40
N GLU A 159 16.48 -1.72 -5.64
CA GLU A 159 15.18 -2.30 -5.24
C GLU A 159 14.45 -1.44 -4.20
N VAL A 160 15.21 -0.74 -3.35
CA VAL A 160 14.68 0.22 -2.37
C VAL A 160 14.15 1.46 -3.09
N TYR A 161 14.94 2.06 -3.98
CA TYR A 161 14.53 3.25 -4.74
C TYR A 161 13.37 2.98 -5.68
N LEU A 162 13.37 1.86 -6.41
CA LEU A 162 12.24 1.49 -7.27
C LEU A 162 10.96 1.25 -6.48
N GLY A 163 11.06 0.56 -5.33
CA GLY A 163 9.91 0.38 -4.44
C GLY A 163 9.33 1.74 -4.02
N PHE A 164 10.17 2.63 -3.50
CA PHE A 164 9.72 3.96 -3.08
C PHE A 164 9.12 4.79 -4.22
N LEU A 165 9.85 4.93 -5.34
CA LEU A 165 9.46 5.77 -6.47
C LEU A 165 8.11 5.35 -7.05
N PHE A 166 7.95 4.06 -7.35
CA PHE A 166 6.69 3.57 -7.94
C PHE A 166 5.54 3.62 -6.95
N GLY A 167 5.81 3.52 -5.64
CA GLY A 167 4.80 3.77 -4.62
C GLY A 167 4.38 5.24 -4.59
N PHE A 168 5.36 6.15 -4.61
CA PHE A 168 5.14 7.60 -4.56
C PHE A 168 4.32 8.12 -5.74
N ILE A 169 4.60 7.66 -6.96
CA ILE A 169 3.89 8.13 -8.17
C ILE A 169 2.49 7.52 -8.32
N SER A 170 2.22 6.34 -7.77
CA SER A 170 0.93 5.65 -7.96
C SER A 170 -0.28 6.51 -7.59
N PRO A 171 -0.35 7.18 -6.41
CA PRO A 171 -1.45 8.07 -6.08
C PRO A 171 -1.66 9.19 -7.10
N PHE A 172 -0.58 9.80 -7.61
CA PHE A 172 -0.68 10.85 -8.62
C PHE A 172 -1.24 10.33 -9.94
N ILE A 173 -0.74 9.18 -10.41
CA ILE A 173 -1.24 8.53 -11.63
C ILE A 173 -2.76 8.31 -11.52
N LEU A 174 -3.23 7.76 -10.39
CA LEU A 174 -4.67 7.52 -10.20
C LEU A 174 -5.45 8.82 -10.08
N TYR A 175 -4.91 9.84 -9.42
CA TYR A 175 -5.55 11.15 -9.30
C TYR A 175 -5.80 11.82 -10.66
N TYR A 176 -4.90 11.66 -11.63
CA TYR A 176 -5.09 12.21 -12.98
C TYR A 176 -6.04 11.38 -13.86
N ILE A 177 -6.26 10.11 -13.53
CA ILE A 177 -7.09 9.18 -14.33
C ILE A 177 -8.54 9.13 -13.84
N LEU A 178 -8.77 9.26 -12.53
CA LEU A 178 -10.08 9.10 -11.87
C LEU A 178 -10.77 10.43 -11.57
#